data_AF-A0A1G3B7Z4-F1
#
_entry.id   AF-A0A1G3B7Z4-F1
#
_cell.length_a   1.000
_cell.length_b   1.000
_cell.length_c   1.000
_cell.angle_alpha   90.00
_cell.angle_beta   90.00
_cell.angle_gamma   90.00
#
_symmetry.space_group_name_H-M   'P 1'
#
loop_
_entity.id
_entity.type
_entity.pdbx_description
1 polymer ?
#
loop_
_entity_poly.entity_id
_entity_poly.type
_entity_poly.pdbx_seq_one_letter_code
_entity_poly.pdbx_strand_id
1 'polypeptide(L)' 'MAKISKTGRLKQWTKEELSILKKEYPKTDTKLLAKRLGRSLEAVRFKAKRFGLEKTRAYMEALYIKARKAGQKRATKKKK' A
#
# COMPACT_ATOMS: atom_id res chain seq x y z
N MET A 1 -4.64 -16.91 14.33
CA MET A 1 -4.49 -16.09 13.11
C MET A 1 -5.79 -15.31 12.88
N ALA A 2 -5.82 -14.00 13.19
CA ALA A 2 -7.07 -13.25 13.25
C ALA A 2 -7.68 -12.98 11.87
N LYS A 3 -8.82 -13.64 11.61
CA LYS A 3 -9.77 -13.35 10.54
C LYS A 3 -10.39 -11.97 10.81
N ILE A 4 -10.13 -10.98 9.96
CA ILE A 4 -10.78 -9.67 10.05
C ILE A 4 -12.19 -9.82 9.45
N SER A 5 -13.18 -9.82 10.33
CA SER A 5 -14.60 -9.95 10.03
C SER A 5 -15.13 -8.73 9.26
N LYS A 6 -15.91 -9.02 8.23
CA LYS A 6 -16.49 -8.07 7.27
C LYS A 6 -17.78 -7.48 7.86
N THR A 7 -17.68 -6.57 8.84
CA THR A 7 -18.86 -5.88 9.41
C THR A 7 -18.57 -4.43 9.82
N GLY A 8 -18.83 -3.51 8.89
CA GLY A 8 -19.93 -2.54 9.05
C GLY A 8 -19.91 -1.48 10.15
N ARG A 9 -18.77 -1.10 10.75
CA ARG A 9 -18.67 0.21 11.41
C ARG A 9 -17.72 1.08 10.61
N LEU A 10 -18.24 2.14 9.99
CA LEU A 10 -17.47 3.17 9.29
C LEU A 10 -16.52 3.81 10.31
N LYS A 11 -15.37 3.16 10.56
CA LYS A 11 -14.38 3.65 11.50
C LYS A 11 -13.90 4.98 10.93
N GLN A 12 -14.29 6.07 11.57
CA GLN A 12 -13.96 7.40 11.09
C GLN A 12 -12.44 7.55 11.08
N TRP A 13 -11.89 8.23 10.08
CA TRP A 13 -10.45 8.45 10.02
C TRP A 13 -10.10 9.54 11.03
N THR A 14 -9.25 9.23 11.99
CA THR A 14 -8.77 10.25 12.93
C THR A 14 -7.78 11.18 12.22
N LYS A 15 -7.61 12.40 12.74
CA LYS A 15 -6.60 13.35 12.23
C LYS A 15 -5.19 12.74 12.26
N GLU A 16 -4.91 11.91 13.25
CA GLU A 16 -3.64 11.18 13.38
C GLU A 16 -3.46 10.15 12.25
N GLU A 17 -4.47 9.31 11.98
CA GLU A 17 -4.43 8.36 10.87
C GLU A 17 -4.22 9.06 9.53
N LEU A 18 -4.84 10.23 9.34
CA LEU A 18 -4.66 11.04 8.12
C LEU A 18 -3.25 11.64 8.02
N SER A 19 -2.68 12.11 9.13
CA SER A 19 -1.33 12.65 9.16
C SER A 19 -0.29 11.57 8.84
N ILE A 20 -0.48 10.37 9.42
CA ILE A 20 0.35 9.20 9.13
C ILE A 20 0.18 8.78 7.66
N LEU A 21 -1.06 8.72 7.16
CA LEU A 21 -1.33 8.41 5.76
C LEU A 21 -0.58 9.38 4.84
N LYS A 22 -0.67 10.69 5.06
CA LYS A 22 0.00 11.69 4.21
C LYS A 22 1.53 11.56 4.21
N LYS A 23 2.13 11.29 5.37
CA LYS A 23 3.59 11.18 5.51
C LYS A 23 4.16 9.87 4.97
N GLU A 24 3.46 8.76 5.22
CA GLU A 24 3.97 7.41 4.95
C GLU A 24 3.51 6.86 3.59
N TYR A 25 2.36 7.29 3.06
CA TYR A 25 1.83 6.81 1.77
C TYR A 25 2.79 6.94 0.58
N PRO A 26 3.53 8.06 0.40
CA PRO A 26 4.49 8.16 -0.72
C PRO A 26 5.73 7.28 -0.54
N LYS A 27 6.09 6.89 0.70
CA LYS A 27 7.34 6.19 1.03
C LYS A 27 7.15 4.69 1.27
N THR A 28 5.95 4.28 1.67
CA THR A 28 5.68 2.93 2.21
C THR A 28 4.71 2.16 1.33
N ASP A 29 4.84 0.83 1.35
CA ASP A 29 3.88 -0.03 0.69
C ASP A 29 2.49 0.08 1.30
N THR A 30 1.47 0.22 0.44
CA THR A 30 0.08 0.40 0.85
C THR A 30 -0.42 -0.78 1.69
N LYS A 31 0.13 -1.99 1.51
CA LYS A 31 -0.19 -3.18 2.31
C LYS A 31 0.39 -3.09 3.73
N LEU A 32 1.60 -2.58 3.87
CA LEU A 32 2.23 -2.37 5.18
C LEU A 32 1.52 -1.25 5.94
N LEU A 33 1.22 -0.15 5.25
CA LEU A 33 0.48 0.97 5.82
C LEU A 33 -0.93 0.54 6.26
N ALA A 34 -1.61 -0.27 5.46
CA ALA A 34 -2.91 -0.87 5.81
C ALA A 34 -2.82 -1.72 7.10
N LYS A 35 -1.79 -2.57 7.22
CA LYS A 35 -1.54 -3.34 8.45
C LYS A 35 -1.28 -2.43 9.66
N ARG A 36 -0.45 -1.39 9.49
CA ARG A 36 -0.10 -0.44 10.57
C ARG A 36 -1.32 0.33 11.06
N LEU A 37 -2.20 0.75 10.15
CA LEU A 37 -3.43 1.46 10.46
C LEU A 37 -4.57 0.52 10.89
N GLY A 38 -4.39 -0.80 10.79
CA GLY A 38 -5.46 -1.78 11.02
C GLY A 38 -6.64 -1.60 10.05
N ARG A 39 -6.39 -1.08 8.84
CA ARG A 39 -7.40 -0.81 7.81
C ARG A 39 -7.23 -1.78 6.64
N SER A 40 -8.31 -1.95 5.87
CA SER A 40 -8.23 -2.67 4.60
C SER A 40 -7.42 -1.88 3.58
N LEU A 41 -6.68 -2.61 2.73
CA LEU A 41 -5.90 -2.06 1.62
C LEU A 41 -6.73 -1.13 0.72
N GLU A 42 -7.97 -1.55 0.43
CA GLU A 42 -8.91 -0.77 -0.37
C GLU A 42 -9.33 0.53 0.32
N ALA A 43 -9.58 0.51 1.62
CA ALA A 43 -9.93 1.72 2.37
C ALA A 43 -8.80 2.75 2.35
N VAL A 44 -7.56 2.29 2.50
CA VAL A 44 -6.35 3.14 2.40
C VAL A 44 -6.21 3.73 1.00
N ARG A 45 -6.42 2.93 -0.06
CA ARG A 45 -6.39 3.40 -1.45
C ARG A 45 -7.47 4.43 -1.73
N PHE A 46 -8.71 4.15 -1.33
CA PHE A 46 -9.85 5.03 -1.56
C PHE A 46 -9.68 6.35 -0.81
N LYS A 47 -9.16 6.30 0.42
CA LYS A 47 -8.87 7.50 1.20
C LYS A 47 -7.72 8.30 0.59
N ALA A 48 -6.63 7.66 0.19
CA ALA A 48 -5.53 8.32 -0.49
C ALA A 48 -6.00 9.03 -1.77
N LYS A 49 -6.82 8.35 -2.59
CA LYS A 49 -7.43 8.94 -3.80
C LYS A 49 -8.31 10.15 -3.47
N ARG A 50 -9.14 10.06 -2.42
CA ARG A 50 -9.98 11.18 -1.95
C ARG A 50 -9.17 12.39 -1.47
N PHE A 51 -7.96 12.16 -0.96
CA PHE A 51 -7.05 13.20 -0.49
C PHE A 51 -6.05 13.67 -1.56
N GLY A 52 -6.14 13.17 -2.79
CA GLY A 52 -5.17 13.49 -3.85
C GLY A 52 -3.75 13.03 -3.53
N LEU A 53 -3.59 11.99 -2.70
CA LEU A 53 -2.28 11.46 -2.34
C LEU A 53 -1.79 10.53 -3.43
N GLU A 54 -0.79 11.00 -4.16
CA GLU A 54 -0.08 10.22 -5.16
C GLU A 54 1.19 9.62 -4.55
N LYS A 55 1.58 8.46 -5.08
CA LYS A 55 2.86 7.87 -4.74
C LYS A 55 3.95 8.69 -5.43
N THR A 56 4.98 9.09 -4.69
CA THR A 56 6.11 9.83 -5.24
C THR A 56 6.75 9.08 -6.41
N ARG A 57 7.21 9.83 -7.41
CA ARG A 57 7.90 9.31 -8.61
C ARG A 57 9.00 8.30 -8.27
N ALA A 58 9.79 8.58 -7.24
CA ALA A 58 10.84 7.69 -6.73
C ALA A 58 10.31 6.31 -6.26
N TYR A 59 9.14 6.29 -5.60
CA TYR A 59 8.52 5.04 -5.16
C TYR A 59 7.96 4.27 -6.36
N MET A 60 7.37 4.95 -7.34
CA MET A 60 6.90 4.33 -8.58
C MET A 60 8.06 3.71 -9.38
N GLU A 61 9.19 4.41 -9.44
CA GLU A 61 10.42 3.95 -10.12
C GLU A 61 11.01 2.72 -9.42
N ALA A 62 11.10 2.73 -8.10
CA ALA A 62 11.52 1.56 -7.33
C ALA A 62 10.58 0.35 -7.51
N LEU A 63 9.27 0.59 -7.59
CA LEU A 63 8.27 -0.46 -7.84
C LEU A 63 8.43 -1.04 -9.26
N TYR A 64 8.66 -0.19 -10.25
CA TYR A 64 8.93 -0.59 -11.63
C TYR A 64 10.23 -1.40 -11.76
N ILE A 65 11.31 -0.97 -11.12
CA ILE A 65 12.59 -1.71 -11.07
C ILE A 65 12.40 -3.09 -10.43
N LYS A 66 11.62 -3.18 -9.36
CA LYS A 66 11.31 -4.44 -8.67
C LYS A 66 10.50 -5.39 -9.57
N ALA A 67 9.53 -4.87 -10.32
CA ALA A 67 8.76 -5.64 -11.30
C ALA A 67 9.66 -6.17 -12.42
N ARG A 68 10.58 -5.36 -12.94
CA ARG A 68 11.56 -5.76 -13.96
C ARG A 68 12.47 -6.89 -13.48
N LYS A 69 13.02 -6.79 -12.26
CA LYS A 69 13.86 -7.84 -11.66
C LYS A 69 13.11 -9.16 -11.46
N ALA A 70 11.82 -9.12 -11.12
CA ALA A 70 11.01 -10.33 -11.00
C ALA A 70 10.82 -11.05 -12.35
N GLY A 71 10.70 -10.30 -13.45
CA GLY A 71 10.67 -10.85 -14.81
C GLY A 71 11.98 -11.54 -15.20
N GLN A 72 13.13 -10.91 -14.92
CA GLN A 72 14.44 -11.50 -15.18
C GLN A 72 14.70 -12.79 -14.36
N LYS A 73 14.27 -12.83 -13.09
CA LYS A 73 14.38 -14.03 -12.24
C LYS A 73 13.54 -15.22 -12.73
N ARG A 74 12.43 -14.97 -13.43
CA ARG A 74 11.62 -16.04 -14.05
C ARG A 74 12.29 -16.62 -15.30
N ALA A 75 13.00 -15.80 -16.06
CA ALA A 75 13.74 -16.23 -17.24
C ALA A 75 14.95 -17.11 -16.89
N THR A 76 15.65 -16.82 -15.78
CA THR A 76 16.85 -17.59 -15.38
C THR A 76 16.53 -18.92 -14.70
N LYS A 77 15.30 -19.11 -14.20
CA LYS A 77 14.87 -20.36 -13.54
C LYS A 77 14.35 -21.44 -14.51
N LYS A 78 14.19 -21.11 -15.80
CA LYS A 78 13.67 -22.01 -16.84
C LYS A 78 14.77 -22.72 -17.65
N LYS A 79 16.03 -22.62 -17.21
CA LYS A 79 17.23 -23.14 -17.89
C LYS A 79 17.99 -24.23 -17.11
N LYS A 80 17.34 -24.91 -16.15
CA LYS A 80 17.90 -26.06 -15.46
C LYS A 80 16.92 -27.21 -15.46
#